data_AF-A0AAD8ABB7-F1
#
_entry.id   AF-A0AAD8ABB7-F1
#
_cell.length_a   1.000
_cell.length_b   1.000
_cell.length_c   1.000
_cell.angle_alpha   90.00
_cell.angle_beta   90.00
_cell.angle_gamma   90.00
#
_symmetry.space_group_name_H-M   'P 1'
#
loop_
_entity.id
_entity.type
_entity.pdbx_description
1 polymer ?
#
loop_
_entity_poly.entity_id
_entity_poly.type
_entity_poly.pdbx_seq_one_letter_code
_entity_poly.pdbx_strand_id
1 'polypeptide(L)'
;MFARITSLQVLQRPAVQQSATAVFFAKRNVTAAATKAVPDDVKNARPYEEIPGPKPLPVFGNAFRFIPGIGDLHRLREVAFMKELNKRYGDIIKISGIPGKSDIVILYDADEIEKVFRNEGPWPIRDVVPSAGHYRLVTRKDIFQGVGGLAVT
;
A
#
# COMPACT_ATOMS: atom_id res chain seq x y z
N MET A 1 47.80 -24.57 -47.83
CA MET A 1 48.05 -26.02 -47.99
C MET A 1 47.35 -26.76 -46.86
N PHE A 2 47.02 -28.04 -47.04
CA PHE A 2 46.31 -28.90 -46.07
C PHE A 2 47.06 -29.01 -44.71
N ALA A 3 46.50 -29.21 -43.49
CA ALA A 3 45.17 -29.54 -42.91
C ALA A 3 45.10 -30.92 -42.22
N ARG A 4 44.66 -30.95 -40.94
CA ARG A 4 44.03 -32.01 -40.09
C ARG A 4 44.15 -31.57 -38.59
N ILE A 5 43.17 -31.69 -37.66
CA ILE A 5 42.26 -32.78 -37.22
C ILE A 5 43.05 -33.87 -36.45
N THR A 6 42.71 -34.36 -35.24
CA THR A 6 41.53 -34.17 -34.30
C THR A 6 42.02 -33.48 -32.98
N SER A 7 41.48 -33.52 -31.74
CA SER A 7 40.33 -34.10 -30.96
C SER A 7 39.86 -33.04 -29.91
N LEU A 8 38.87 -33.12 -28.99
CA LEU A 8 38.15 -34.15 -28.17
C LEU A 8 39.01 -34.83 -27.07
N GLN A 9 38.72 -34.78 -25.76
CA GLN A 9 37.60 -34.23 -24.94
C GLN A 9 38.19 -33.34 -23.79
N VAL A 10 37.45 -32.62 -22.91
CA VAL A 10 36.52 -33.07 -21.84
C VAL A 10 35.57 -31.92 -21.47
N LEU A 11 34.33 -32.22 -21.05
CA LEU A 11 33.39 -31.21 -20.56
C LEU A 11 33.81 -30.64 -19.20
N GLN A 12 33.93 -29.32 -19.11
CA GLN A 12 33.70 -28.60 -17.86
C GLN A 12 32.48 -27.70 -18.04
N ARG A 13 31.44 -27.93 -17.23
CA ARG A 13 30.28 -27.04 -17.15
C ARG A 13 30.71 -25.76 -16.43
N PRO A 14 30.47 -24.55 -16.96
CA PRO A 14 30.57 -23.35 -16.15
C PRO A 14 29.56 -23.45 -15.00
N ALA A 15 30.02 -23.23 -13.77
CA ALA A 15 29.14 -23.24 -12.62
C ALA A 15 28.13 -22.09 -12.75
N VAL A 16 26.85 -22.36 -12.48
CA VAL A 16 25.84 -21.29 -12.34
C VAL A 16 26.16 -20.56 -11.05
N GLN A 17 26.93 -19.47 -11.17
CA GLN A 17 27.26 -18.61 -10.05
C GLN A 17 25.99 -17.86 -9.63
N GLN A 18 25.27 -18.44 -8.66
CA GLN A 18 24.11 -17.83 -8.04
C GLN A 18 24.55 -16.53 -7.36
N SER A 19 24.30 -15.41 -8.01
CA SER A 19 24.46 -14.07 -7.44
C SER A 19 23.39 -13.86 -6.38
N ALA A 20 23.64 -14.36 -5.17
CA ALA A 20 22.81 -14.12 -4.00
C ALA A 20 22.94 -12.64 -3.61
N THR A 21 22.10 -11.79 -4.23
CA THR A 21 22.04 -10.36 -3.94
C THR A 21 21.54 -10.16 -2.51
N ALA A 22 22.48 -10.06 -1.57
CA ALA A 22 22.18 -9.77 -0.18
C ALA A 22 21.54 -8.38 -0.09
N VAL A 23 20.22 -8.35 0.12
CA VAL A 23 19.47 -7.11 0.36
C VAL A 23 19.85 -6.61 1.76
N PHE A 24 20.91 -5.80 1.82
CA PHE A 24 21.31 -5.11 3.03
C PHE A 24 20.22 -4.10 3.41
N PHE A 25 19.34 -4.50 4.33
CA PHE A 25 18.44 -3.59 5.04
C PHE A 25 19.27 -2.67 5.94
N ALA A 26 19.85 -1.63 5.33
CA ALA A 26 20.51 -0.55 6.03
C ALA A 26 19.52 0.06 7.02
N LYS A 27 19.79 -0.09 8.32
CA LYS A 27 19.00 0.56 9.38
C LYS A 27 19.05 2.07 9.12
N ARG A 28 17.92 2.65 8.71
CA ARG A 28 17.79 4.11 8.58
C ARG A 28 18.01 4.73 9.96
N ASN A 29 19.16 5.35 10.16
CA ASN A 29 19.33 6.31 11.23
C ASN A 29 18.35 7.46 10.93
N VAL A 30 17.28 7.54 11.73
CA VAL A 30 16.33 8.64 11.65
C VAL A 30 17.06 9.90 12.11
N THR A 31 17.48 10.71 11.15
CA THR A 31 18.03 12.05 11.44
C THR A 31 16.96 12.81 12.21
N ALA A 32 17.32 13.31 13.39
CA ALA A 32 16.34 13.91 14.30
C ALA A 32 15.71 15.17 13.67
N ALA A 33 14.49 15.01 13.14
CA ALA A 33 13.63 16.14 12.84
C ALA A 33 13.39 16.92 14.13
N ALA A 34 13.48 18.26 14.07
CA ALA A 34 13.49 19.10 15.26
C ALA A 34 12.29 18.80 16.18
N THR A 35 12.58 18.50 17.44
CA THR A 35 11.60 18.10 18.46
C THR A 35 10.67 19.26 18.81
N LYS A 36 9.65 19.49 17.97
CA LYS A 36 8.42 20.14 18.42
C LYS A 36 7.92 19.35 19.62
N ALA A 37 7.50 20.04 20.67
CA ALA A 37 6.88 19.40 21.82
C ALA A 37 5.70 18.55 21.33
N VAL A 38 5.68 17.27 21.71
CA VAL A 38 4.58 16.36 21.40
C VAL A 38 3.29 16.98 21.96
N PRO A 39 2.25 17.24 21.14
CA PRO A 39 1.00 17.82 21.62
C PRO A 39 0.39 16.94 22.72
N ASP A 40 -0.29 17.55 23.69
CA ASP A 40 -0.90 16.82 24.80
C ASP A 40 -1.95 15.80 24.33
N ASP A 41 -2.64 16.08 23.21
CA ASP A 41 -3.52 15.16 22.51
C ASP A 41 -2.82 13.83 22.16
N VAL A 42 -1.57 13.91 21.68
CA VAL A 42 -0.78 12.76 21.23
C VAL A 42 -0.24 11.95 22.41
N LYS A 43 0.00 12.59 23.58
CA LYS A 43 0.40 11.90 24.82
C LYS A 43 -0.70 10.99 25.36
N ASN A 44 -1.96 11.34 25.08
CA ASN A 44 -3.15 10.60 25.51
C ASN A 44 -3.79 9.77 24.38
N ALA A 45 -3.11 9.62 23.24
CA ALA A 45 -3.61 8.88 22.09
C ALA A 45 -3.77 7.38 22.41
N ARG A 46 -4.90 6.79 22.00
CA ARG A 46 -5.19 5.37 22.16
C ARG A 46 -4.37 4.53 21.15
N PRO A 47 -4.05 3.26 21.45
CA PRO A 47 -3.37 2.37 20.52
C PRO A 47 -4.07 2.26 19.16
N TYR A 48 -3.29 2.14 18.09
CA TYR A 48 -3.80 1.96 16.72
C TYR A 48 -4.75 0.75 16.62
N GLU A 49 -4.48 -0.28 17.42
CA GLU A 49 -5.26 -1.51 17.56
C GLU A 49 -6.72 -1.23 17.90
N GLU A 50 -6.97 -0.22 18.74
CA GLU A 50 -8.29 0.14 19.28
C GLU A 50 -9.17 1.00 18.37
N ILE A 51 -8.67 1.43 17.21
CA ILE A 51 -9.50 2.15 16.22
C ILE A 51 -10.70 1.26 15.84
N PRO A 52 -11.95 1.74 16.02
CA PRO A 52 -13.14 0.92 15.80
C PRO A 52 -13.32 0.56 14.33
N GLY A 53 -14.10 -0.47 14.06
CA GLY A 53 -14.35 -0.92 12.70
C GLY A 53 -14.83 -2.36 12.62
N PRO A 54 -15.02 -2.88 11.40
CA PRO A 54 -15.38 -4.27 11.17
C PRO A 54 -14.28 -5.20 11.69
N LYS A 55 -14.59 -5.99 12.73
CA LYS A 55 -13.64 -6.96 13.28
C LYS A 55 -13.29 -8.03 12.23
N PRO A 56 -11.99 -8.29 11.98
CA PRO A 56 -11.56 -9.34 11.06
C PRO A 56 -11.84 -10.74 11.65
N LEU A 57 -12.13 -11.69 10.77
CA LEU A 57 -12.12 -13.12 11.11
C LEU A 57 -10.68 -13.66 11.14
N PRO A 58 -10.41 -14.71 11.95
CA PRO A 58 -9.15 -15.45 11.84
C PRO A 58 -8.98 -16.00 10.41
N VAL A 59 -7.74 -15.98 9.92
CA VAL A 59 -7.32 -16.35 8.55
C VAL A 59 -7.85 -15.44 7.43
N PHE A 60 -9.16 -15.18 7.37
CA PHE A 60 -9.81 -14.47 6.24
C PHE A 60 -9.89 -12.95 6.38
N GLY A 61 -9.54 -12.39 7.54
CA GLY A 61 -9.55 -10.94 7.77
C GLY A 61 -10.95 -10.34 7.58
N ASN A 62 -11.06 -9.20 6.90
CA ASN A 62 -12.35 -8.61 6.52
C ASN A 62 -12.77 -8.91 5.07
N ALA A 63 -11.96 -9.64 4.28
CA ALA A 63 -12.24 -9.90 2.87
C ALA A 63 -13.60 -10.60 2.65
N PHE A 64 -14.01 -11.48 3.57
CA PHE A 64 -15.30 -12.18 3.51
C PHE A 64 -16.53 -11.26 3.43
N ARG A 65 -16.44 -10.03 3.98
CA ARG A 65 -17.53 -9.04 3.97
C ARG A 65 -17.89 -8.52 2.58
N PHE A 66 -17.00 -8.72 1.61
CA PHE A 66 -17.16 -8.33 0.22
C PHE A 66 -17.56 -9.50 -0.70
N ILE A 67 -17.79 -10.70 -0.15
CA ILE A 67 -18.23 -11.88 -0.91
C ILE A 67 -19.77 -11.84 -1.13
N PRO A 68 -20.28 -12.07 -2.36
CA PRO A 68 -21.72 -12.17 -2.60
C PRO A 68 -22.41 -13.19 -1.70
N GLY A 69 -23.61 -12.87 -1.20
CA GLY A 69 -24.45 -13.77 -0.41
C GLY A 69 -24.01 -13.98 1.05
N ILE A 70 -22.71 -13.92 1.36
CA ILE A 70 -22.16 -14.10 2.71
C ILE A 70 -21.85 -12.75 3.38
N GLY A 71 -21.28 -11.80 2.61
CA GLY A 71 -20.74 -10.55 3.13
C GLY A 71 -21.77 -9.44 3.32
N ASP A 72 -21.72 -8.79 4.48
CA ASP A 72 -22.65 -7.70 4.84
C ASP A 72 -22.38 -6.38 4.11
N LEU A 73 -21.14 -6.18 3.61
CA LEU A 73 -20.72 -4.98 2.91
C LEU A 73 -20.83 -5.10 1.38
N HIS A 74 -20.90 -6.33 0.84
CA HIS A 74 -20.90 -6.59 -0.62
C HIS A 74 -21.99 -5.82 -1.40
N ARG A 75 -23.15 -5.59 -0.80
CA ARG A 75 -24.29 -4.91 -1.47
C ARG A 75 -24.17 -3.39 -1.47
N LEU A 76 -23.28 -2.82 -0.67
CA LEU A 76 -23.12 -1.38 -0.51
C LEU A 76 -22.11 -0.85 -1.52
N ARG A 77 -22.44 0.27 -2.17
CA ARG A 77 -21.58 0.92 -3.16
C ARG A 77 -21.30 2.36 -2.77
N GLU A 78 -20.08 2.81 -3.05
CA GLU A 78 -19.68 4.22 -3.01
C GLU A 78 -20.12 4.94 -1.72
N VAL A 79 -20.94 6.00 -1.85
CA VAL A 79 -21.41 6.84 -0.75
C VAL A 79 -22.25 6.04 0.27
N ALA A 80 -23.00 5.02 -0.16
CA ALA A 80 -23.80 4.20 0.75
C ALA A 80 -22.94 3.30 1.65
N PHE A 81 -21.80 2.82 1.14
CA PHE A 81 -20.83 2.06 1.92
C PHE A 81 -20.19 2.94 3.01
N MET A 82 -19.74 4.15 2.65
CA MET A 82 -19.14 5.08 3.61
C MET A 82 -20.13 5.53 4.68
N LYS A 83 -21.37 5.90 4.30
CA LYS A 83 -22.42 6.31 5.26
C LYS A 83 -22.80 5.20 6.24
N GLU A 84 -22.93 3.96 5.77
CA GLU A 84 -23.28 2.83 6.65
C GLU A 84 -22.12 2.44 7.57
N LEU A 85 -20.86 2.59 7.14
CA LEU A 85 -19.70 2.41 8.01
C LEU A 85 -19.63 3.49 9.11
N ASN A 86 -19.74 4.78 8.76
CA ASN A 86 -19.78 5.88 9.74
C ASN A 86 -20.89 5.66 10.78
N LYS A 87 -22.11 5.36 10.33
CA LYS A 87 -23.25 5.05 11.21
C LYS A 87 -23.02 3.88 12.17
N ARG A 88 -22.15 2.91 11.83
CA ARG A 88 -21.87 1.72 12.65
C ARG A 88 -20.67 1.87 13.59
N TYR A 89 -19.69 2.71 13.25
CA TYR A 89 -18.37 2.72 13.91
C TYR A 89 -17.88 4.13 14.33
N GLY A 90 -18.54 5.20 13.87
CA GLY A 90 -18.17 6.58 14.15
C GLY A 90 -17.26 7.22 13.11
N ASP A 91 -16.59 8.30 13.49
CA ASP A 91 -15.93 9.24 12.57
C ASP A 91 -14.46 8.90 12.28
N ILE A 92 -13.94 7.83 12.88
CA ILE A 92 -12.69 7.16 12.53
C ILE A 92 -12.94 5.65 12.45
N ILE A 93 -12.51 5.00 11.36
CA ILE A 93 -12.78 3.58 11.11
C ILE A 93 -11.53 2.90 10.54
N LYS A 94 -11.19 1.71 11.03
CA LYS A 94 -10.14 0.85 10.47
C LYS A 94 -10.72 -0.43 9.87
N ILE A 95 -10.35 -0.73 8.63
CA ILE A 95 -10.65 -1.99 7.93
C ILE A 95 -9.33 -2.72 7.68
N SER A 96 -9.09 -3.77 8.48
CA SER A 96 -7.85 -4.55 8.44
C SER A 96 -8.04 -5.93 7.81
N GLY A 97 -6.94 -6.55 7.38
CA GLY A 97 -6.95 -7.91 6.85
C GLY A 97 -7.69 -8.04 5.51
N ILE A 98 -7.32 -7.22 4.52
CA ILE A 98 -7.70 -7.41 3.12
C ILE A 98 -6.46 -7.93 2.38
N PRO A 99 -6.47 -9.16 1.80
CA PRO A 99 -5.31 -9.71 1.11
C PRO A 99 -4.77 -8.77 0.02
N GLY A 100 -3.46 -8.53 0.03
CA GLY A 100 -2.81 -7.63 -0.93
C GLY A 100 -3.05 -6.13 -0.70
N LYS A 101 -3.63 -5.72 0.44
CA LYS A 101 -3.77 -4.31 0.85
C LYS A 101 -3.25 -4.10 2.28
N SER A 102 -2.70 -2.91 2.51
CA SER A 102 -2.52 -2.36 3.85
C SER A 102 -3.87 -2.17 4.55
N ASP A 103 -3.85 -2.04 5.88
CA ASP A 103 -5.01 -1.59 6.64
C ASP A 103 -5.51 -0.23 6.10
N ILE A 104 -6.83 -0.11 5.95
CA ILE A 104 -7.48 1.11 5.46
C ILE A 104 -8.06 1.85 6.65
N VAL A 105 -7.54 3.03 6.96
CA VAL A 105 -8.16 3.97 7.90
C VAL A 105 -9.00 4.99 7.11
N ILE A 106 -10.22 5.22 7.57
CA ILE A 106 -11.16 6.19 7.02
C ILE A 106 -11.50 7.20 8.12
N LEU A 107 -11.31 8.48 7.83
CA LEU A 107 -11.72 9.61 8.66
C LEU A 107 -12.94 10.29 8.02
N TYR A 108 -13.85 10.78 8.84
CA TYR A 108 -15.03 11.54 8.43
C TYR A 108 -14.99 12.99 8.94
N ASP A 109 -14.24 13.25 10.01
CA ASP A 109 -14.00 14.59 10.54
C ASP A 109 -12.94 15.36 9.72
N ALA A 110 -13.20 16.65 9.47
CA ALA A 110 -12.35 17.49 8.63
C ALA A 110 -11.08 18.00 9.34
N ASP A 111 -11.15 18.25 10.65
CA ASP A 111 -10.03 18.78 11.44
C ASP A 111 -8.99 17.68 11.68
N GLU A 112 -9.43 16.43 11.90
CA GLU A 112 -8.54 15.25 11.93
C GLU A 112 -7.90 14.96 10.57
N ILE A 113 -8.64 15.12 9.47
CA ILE A 113 -8.07 15.01 8.11
C ILE A 113 -6.99 16.08 7.88
N GLU A 114 -7.22 17.32 8.31
CA GLU A 114 -6.20 18.38 8.25
C GLU A 114 -4.95 18.01 9.08
N LYS A 115 -5.14 17.54 10.32
CA LYS A 115 -4.05 17.10 11.19
C LYS A 115 -3.22 15.98 10.56
N VAL A 116 -3.83 15.01 9.89
CA VAL A 116 -3.09 13.97 9.15
C VAL A 116 -2.29 14.58 8.01
N PHE A 117 -2.90 15.36 7.12
CA PHE A 117 -2.21 15.94 5.96
C PHE A 117 -1.07 16.91 6.35
N ARG A 118 -1.15 17.60 7.49
CA ARG A 118 -0.06 18.42 8.03
C ARG A 118 1.12 17.62 8.58
N ASN A 119 0.94 16.31 8.86
CA ASN A 119 1.92 15.45 9.51
C ASN A 119 2.44 14.28 8.64
N GLU A 120 1.98 14.13 7.38
CA GLU A 120 2.51 13.12 6.43
C GLU A 120 4.03 13.25 6.15
N GLY A 121 4.63 14.40 6.46
CA GLY A 121 6.05 14.67 6.27
C GLY A 121 6.40 15.09 4.83
N PRO A 122 7.71 15.15 4.49
CA PRO A 122 8.17 15.69 3.21
C PRO A 122 8.00 14.74 2.01
N TRP A 123 7.66 13.48 2.24
CA TRP A 123 7.52 12.45 1.21
C TRP A 123 6.21 11.67 1.38
N PRO A 124 5.04 12.30 1.13
CA PRO A 124 3.74 11.67 1.32
C PRO A 124 3.48 10.59 0.27
N ILE A 125 2.94 9.44 0.70
CA ILE A 125 2.44 8.38 -0.20
C ILE A 125 1.04 8.78 -0.66
N ARG A 126 0.78 8.82 -1.97
CA ARG A 126 -0.47 9.34 -2.55
C ARG A 126 -1.03 8.41 -3.63
N ASP A 127 -1.44 7.21 -3.22
CA ASP A 127 -2.00 6.16 -4.07
C ASP A 127 -3.05 6.67 -5.07
N VAL A 128 -2.79 6.44 -6.36
CA VAL A 128 -3.72 6.71 -7.45
C VAL A 128 -4.59 5.47 -7.68
N VAL A 129 -5.89 5.65 -7.97
CA VAL A 129 -6.77 4.53 -8.37
C VAL A 129 -6.13 3.80 -9.58
N PRO A 130 -5.79 2.49 -9.48
CA PRO A 130 -4.93 1.84 -10.48
C PRO A 130 -5.47 1.86 -11.92
N SER A 131 -6.79 1.85 -12.10
CA SER A 131 -7.42 2.00 -13.42
C SER A 131 -7.19 3.38 -14.04
N ALA A 132 -7.16 4.45 -13.24
CA ALA A 132 -6.84 5.80 -13.71
C ALA A 132 -5.33 5.93 -14.05
N GLY A 133 -4.46 5.29 -13.27
CA GLY A 133 -3.04 5.17 -13.59
C GLY A 133 -2.81 4.46 -14.93
N HIS A 134 -3.39 3.28 -15.11
CA HIS A 134 -3.33 2.52 -16.36
C HIS A 134 -3.91 3.30 -17.55
N TYR A 135 -5.06 3.96 -17.36
CA TYR A 135 -5.69 4.76 -18.42
C TYR A 135 -4.77 5.88 -18.93
N ARG A 136 -4.08 6.59 -18.03
CA ARG A 136 -3.19 7.70 -18.42
C ARG A 136 -1.88 7.21 -19.02
N LEU A 137 -1.24 6.23 -18.38
CA LEU A 137 0.11 5.77 -18.74
C LEU A 137 0.14 4.81 -19.94
N VAL A 138 -0.92 4.02 -20.12
CA VAL A 138 -1.01 2.98 -21.16
C VAL A 138 -2.09 3.31 -22.19
N THR A 139 -3.35 3.48 -21.78
CA THR A 139 -4.48 3.57 -22.72
C THR A 139 -4.50 4.87 -23.52
N ARG A 140 -4.20 6.02 -22.88
CA ARG A 140 -4.23 7.36 -23.48
C ARG A 140 -2.87 8.06 -23.43
N LYS A 141 -1.80 7.29 -23.69
CA LYS A 141 -0.43 7.81 -23.79
C LYS A 141 -0.28 8.89 -24.87
N ASP A 142 -1.19 8.94 -25.84
CA ASP A 142 -1.32 10.00 -26.85
C ASP A 142 -1.63 11.38 -26.26
N ILE A 143 -2.58 11.46 -25.31
CA ILE A 143 -2.92 12.72 -24.62
C ILE A 143 -1.91 13.00 -23.51
N PHE A 144 -1.63 12.00 -22.67
CA PHE A 144 -0.87 12.19 -21.44
C PHE A 144 0.65 12.11 -21.63
N GLN A 145 1.14 11.90 -22.85
CA GLN A 145 2.57 11.89 -23.24
C GLN A 145 3.46 10.92 -22.42
N GLY A 146 2.86 9.98 -21.69
CA GLY A 146 3.55 9.06 -20.79
C GLY A 146 3.73 9.56 -19.34
N VAL A 147 3.25 10.76 -18.98
CA VAL A 147 3.22 11.23 -17.59
C VAL A 147 1.85 10.99 -16.95
N GLY A 148 1.81 10.63 -15.66
CA GLY A 148 0.55 10.33 -14.94
C GLY A 148 -0.36 11.54 -14.66
N GLY A 149 0.03 12.73 -15.11
CA GLY A 149 -0.45 14.03 -14.63
C GLY A 149 0.18 14.41 -13.27
N LEU A 150 -0.40 15.40 -12.59
CA LEU A 150 -0.03 15.81 -11.22
C LEU A 150 -0.42 14.78 -10.13
N ALA A 151 -0.74 13.55 -10.52
CA ALA A 151 -0.99 12.47 -9.60
C ALA A 151 0.35 11.82 -9.23
N VAL A 152 0.78 12.05 -7.99
CA VAL A 152 2.07 11.61 -7.43
C VAL A 152 2.21 10.09 -7.53
N THR A 153 3.45 9.65 -7.76
CA THR A 153 3.88 8.25 -7.97
C THR A 153 4.15 7.51 -6.67
#